data_AF-A0A661W318-F1
#
_entry.id   AF-A0A661W318-F1
#
_cell.length_a   1.000
_cell.length_b   1.000
_cell.length_c   1.000
_cell.angle_alpha   90.00
_cell.angle_beta   90.00
_cell.angle_gamma   90.00
#
_symmetry.space_group_name_H-M   'P 1'
#
loop_
_entity.id
_entity.type
_entity.pdbx_description
1 polymer ?
#
loop_
_entity_poly.entity_id
_entity_poly.type
_entity_poly.pdbx_seq_one_letter_code
_entity_poly.pdbx_strand_id
1 'polypeptide(L)'
;MLKDWFCEALSLQSGEELLLPAASKAEATRLRNRLLKLRDEYPDQADAESISIRVTLIKRRFFVALRREPLSPTVAFKRAADGSIARVTLSSHERLRRTAIQDGLTAEQVEEILGSAEKEGKDAWKEKA
;
A
#
# COMPACT_ATOMS: atom_id res chain seq x y z
N MET A 1 5.26 3.50 20.19
CA MET A 1 4.13 2.56 20.42
C MET A 1 3.21 2.43 19.22
N LEU A 2 2.42 3.45 18.83
CA LEU A 2 1.48 3.29 17.70
C LEU A 2 2.17 3.13 16.34
N LYS A 3 3.27 3.85 16.14
CA LYS A 3 4.15 3.73 14.97
C LYS A 3 4.72 2.31 14.86
N ASP A 4 5.17 1.75 15.98
CA ASP A 4 5.75 0.40 16.02
C ASP A 4 4.73 -0.66 15.60
N TRP A 5 3.48 -0.56 16.06
CA TRP A 5 2.39 -1.44 15.60
C TRP A 5 2.05 -1.28 14.12
N PHE A 6 2.21 -0.08 13.58
CA PHE A 6 2.03 0.16 12.16
C PHE A 6 3.18 -0.46 11.34
N CYS A 7 4.43 -0.36 11.81
CA CYS A 7 5.58 -1.05 11.23
C CYS A 7 5.44 -2.58 11.28
N GLU A 8 4.92 -3.11 12.38
CA GLU A 8 4.60 -4.53 12.50
C GLU A 8 3.56 -4.94 11.45
N ALA A 9 2.52 -4.12 11.25
CA ALA A 9 1.51 -4.36 10.23
C ALA A 9 2.05 -4.27 8.78
N LEU A 10 3.14 -3.53 8.54
CA LEU A 10 3.85 -3.52 7.25
C LEU A 10 4.64 -4.82 7.00
N SER A 11 4.99 -5.54 8.06
CA SER A 11 5.75 -6.80 7.98
C SER A 11 4.85 -8.03 7.81
N LEU A 12 3.53 -7.85 7.80
CA LEU A 12 2.54 -8.91 7.57
C LEU A 12 2.59 -9.43 6.13
N GLN A 13 2.31 -10.72 5.95
CA GLN A 13 2.12 -11.27 4.62
C GLN A 13 0.78 -10.83 4.01
N SER A 14 0.71 -10.80 2.68
CA SER A 14 -0.53 -10.53 1.95
C SER A 14 -1.68 -11.43 2.43
N GLY A 15 -2.75 -10.81 2.91
CA GLY A 15 -3.94 -11.47 3.43
C GLY A 15 -4.03 -11.53 4.96
N GLU A 16 -2.91 -11.38 5.67
CA GLU A 16 -2.85 -11.39 7.14
C GLU A 16 -3.35 -10.08 7.76
N GLU A 17 -3.82 -10.15 9.00
CA GLU A 17 -4.29 -8.99 9.75
C GLU A 17 -3.78 -8.96 11.20
N LEU A 18 -3.40 -7.76 11.65
CA LEU A 18 -3.10 -7.46 13.04
C LEU A 18 -4.32 -6.82 13.71
N LEU A 19 -4.71 -7.33 14.87
CA LEU A 19 -5.88 -6.87 15.62
C LEU A 19 -5.47 -6.10 16.87
N LEU A 20 -5.68 -4.79 16.86
CA LEU A 20 -5.45 -3.93 18.02
C LEU A 20 -6.73 -3.80 18.85
N PRO A 21 -6.75 -4.25 20.12
CA PRO A 21 -7.95 -4.16 20.95
C PRO A 21 -8.28 -2.71 21.31
N ALA A 22 -9.58 -2.43 21.45
CA ALA A 22 -10.11 -1.16 21.94
C ALA A 22 -11.24 -1.40 22.94
N ALA A 23 -11.33 -0.59 23.99
CA ALA A 23 -12.34 -0.75 25.03
C ALA A 23 -13.73 -0.33 24.55
N SER A 24 -13.82 0.52 23.51
CA SER A 24 -15.09 0.98 22.94
C SER A 24 -15.02 1.24 21.44
N LYS A 25 -16.18 1.32 20.79
CA LYS A 25 -16.30 1.76 19.39
C LYS A 25 -15.70 3.14 19.16
N ALA A 26 -15.90 4.06 20.11
CA ALA A 26 -15.41 5.43 20.02
C ALA A 26 -13.87 5.46 20.06
N GLU A 27 -13.28 4.68 20.96
CA GLU A 27 -11.83 4.51 21.04
C GLU A 27 -11.26 3.85 19.77
N ALA A 28 -11.89 2.77 19.28
CA ALA A 28 -11.49 2.11 18.04
C ALA A 28 -11.51 3.07 16.85
N THR A 29 -12.54 3.93 16.78
CA THR A 29 -12.65 4.95 15.72
C THR A 29 -11.53 5.99 15.84
N ARG A 30 -11.20 6.46 17.06
CA ARG A 30 -10.08 7.38 17.28
C ARG A 30 -8.74 6.76 16.89
N LEU A 31 -8.53 5.49 17.26
CA LEU A 31 -7.33 4.73 16.93
C LEU A 31 -7.20 4.54 15.41
N ARG A 32 -8.27 4.15 14.73
CA ARG A 32 -8.34 4.06 13.26
C ARG A 32 -7.94 5.38 12.59
N ASN A 33 -8.49 6.50 13.05
CA ASN A 33 -8.19 7.81 12.46
C ASN A 33 -6.72 8.22 12.65
N ARG A 34 -6.11 7.89 13.80
CA ARG A 34 -4.68 8.11 14.03
C ARG A 34 -3.81 7.26 13.10
N LEU A 35 -4.18 5.99 12.92
CA LEU A 35 -3.49 5.07 12.01
C LEU A 35 -3.64 5.47 10.53
N LEU A 36 -4.80 6.03 10.14
CA LEU A 36 -4.98 6.57 8.79
C LEU A 36 -4.06 7.77 8.54
N LYS A 37 -3.93 8.69 9.51
CA LYS A 37 -2.98 9.81 9.41
C LYS A 37 -1.54 9.31 9.30
N LEU A 38 -1.17 8.35 10.14
CA LEU A 38 0.16 7.71 10.07
C LEU A 38 0.38 7.04 8.72
N ARG A 39 -0.60 6.33 8.16
CA ARG A 39 -0.49 5.74 6.82
C ARG A 39 -0.16 6.79 5.76
N ASP A 40 -0.78 7.96 5.84
CA ASP A 40 -0.55 9.05 4.88
C ASP A 40 0.87 9.66 5.02
N GLU A 41 1.54 9.49 6.16
CA GLU A 41 2.95 9.88 6.37
C GLU A 41 3.96 8.87 5.77
N TYR A 42 3.51 7.70 5.32
CA TYR A 42 4.36 6.65 4.75
C TYR A 42 4.14 6.53 3.23
N PRO A 43 4.96 7.19 2.40
CA PRO A 43 4.82 7.19 0.94
C PRO A 43 5.14 5.84 0.27
N ASP A 44 5.89 4.95 0.95
CA ASP A 44 6.38 3.67 0.40
C ASP A 44 5.33 2.54 0.29
N GLN A 45 4.02 2.84 0.37
CA GLN A 45 2.99 1.87 -0.07
C GLN A 45 2.89 1.75 -1.61
N ALA A 46 3.83 2.38 -2.30
CA ALA A 46 4.10 2.30 -3.73
C ALA A 46 4.17 0.86 -4.27
N ASP A 47 4.75 -0.07 -3.50
CA ASP A 47 4.99 -1.44 -3.93
C ASP A 47 3.83 -2.36 -3.57
N ALA A 48 2.95 -2.59 -4.56
CA ALA A 48 2.04 -3.73 -4.72
C ALA A 48 1.06 -4.12 -3.58
N GLU A 49 1.13 -3.53 -2.39
CA GLU A 49 0.38 -3.96 -1.21
C GLU A 49 0.02 -2.76 -0.32
N SER A 50 -1.27 -2.59 -0.03
CA SER A 50 -1.79 -1.52 0.83
C SER A 50 -2.14 -2.07 2.20
N ILE A 51 -2.01 -1.24 3.25
CA ILE A 51 -2.61 -1.56 4.55
C ILE A 51 -4.04 -1.01 4.60
N SER A 52 -4.99 -1.94 4.66
CA SER A 52 -6.39 -1.67 4.94
C SER A 52 -6.60 -1.55 6.45
N ILE A 53 -7.15 -0.42 6.91
CA ILE A 53 -7.39 -0.14 8.33
C ILE A 53 -8.89 -0.04 8.58
N ARG A 54 -9.46 -0.98 9.34
CA ARG A 54 -10.90 -1.06 9.63
C ARG A 54 -11.18 -1.25 11.11
N VAL A 55 -12.33 -0.76 11.57
CA VAL A 55 -12.86 -1.11 12.89
C VAL A 55 -13.69 -2.37 12.75
N THR A 56 -13.42 -3.38 13.57
CA THR A 56 -14.16 -4.65 13.60
C THR A 56 -14.61 -4.99 15.01
N LEU A 57 -15.63 -5.84 15.11
CA LEU A 57 -16.17 -6.36 16.37
C LEU A 57 -16.00 -7.88 16.37
N ILE A 58 -15.16 -8.39 17.26
CA ILE A 58 -14.87 -9.82 17.39
C ILE A 58 -15.20 -10.25 18.82
N LYS A 59 -16.03 -11.28 18.99
CA LYS A 59 -16.43 -11.80 20.32
C LYS A 59 -16.88 -10.70 21.31
N ARG A 60 -17.71 -9.75 20.83
CA ARG A 60 -18.23 -8.59 21.59
C ARG A 60 -17.16 -7.58 22.06
N ARG A 61 -15.94 -7.63 21.52
CA ARG A 61 -14.87 -6.65 21.75
C ARG A 61 -14.53 -5.90 20.48
N PHE A 62 -14.22 -4.62 20.61
CA PHE A 62 -13.84 -3.78 19.48
C PHE A 62 -12.37 -3.94 19.17
N PHE A 63 -12.04 -3.98 17.88
CA PHE A 63 -10.67 -4.02 17.40
C PHE A 63 -10.50 -3.04 16.25
N VAL A 64 -9.26 -2.59 16.06
CA VAL A 64 -8.82 -2.01 14.79
C VAL A 64 -7.97 -3.07 14.10
N ALA A 65 -8.46 -3.54 12.95
CA ALA A 65 -7.75 -4.50 12.11
C ALA A 65 -6.90 -3.74 11.09
N LEU A 66 -5.60 -4.02 11.07
CA LEU A 66 -4.67 -3.61 10.03
C LEU A 66 -4.40 -4.83 9.17
N ARG A 67 -4.87 -4.83 7.93
CA ARG A 67 -4.70 -5.95 7.01
C ARG A 67 -3.80 -5.56 5.86
N ARG A 68 -2.84 -6.43 5.52
CA ARG A 68 -2.06 -6.29 4.29
C ARG A 68 -2.91 -6.83 3.13
N GLU A 69 -3.38 -5.93 2.28
CA GLU A 69 -4.14 -6.29 1.09
C GLU A 69 -3.26 -6.13 -0.15
N PRO A 70 -3.22 -7.13 -1.05
CA PRO A 70 -2.61 -6.93 -2.36
C PRO A 70 -3.38 -5.81 -3.05
N LEU A 71 -2.66 -4.78 -3.48
CA LEU A 71 -3.29 -3.62 -4.11
C LEU A 71 -3.90 -4.07 -5.44
N SER A 72 -5.06 -3.48 -5.76
CA SER A 72 -5.88 -3.56 -6.97
C SER A 72 -5.27 -4.27 -8.18
N PRO A 73 -6.08 -5.03 -8.93
CA PRO A 73 -5.59 -6.02 -9.88
C PRO A 73 -4.57 -5.39 -10.83
N THR A 74 -3.36 -5.93 -10.80
CA THR A 74 -2.26 -5.67 -11.75
C THR A 74 -2.69 -5.99 -13.18
N VAL A 75 -3.85 -6.60 -13.37
CA VAL A 75 -4.39 -7.09 -14.63
C VAL A 75 -5.81 -6.57 -14.84
N ALA A 76 -6.02 -5.84 -15.93
CA ALA A 76 -7.33 -5.46 -16.44
C ALA A 76 -7.56 -6.09 -17.82
N PHE A 77 -8.80 -6.12 -18.28
CA PHE A 77 -9.15 -6.57 -19.62
C PHE A 77 -9.78 -5.42 -20.39
N LYS A 78 -9.13 -4.97 -21.47
CA LYS A 78 -9.64 -3.92 -22.35
C LYS A 78 -10.40 -4.56 -23.50
N ARG A 79 -11.64 -4.14 -23.72
CA ARG A 79 -12.39 -4.48 -24.94
C ARG A 79 -12.17 -3.40 -25.99
N ALA A 80 -11.69 -3.78 -27.17
CA ALA A 80 -11.50 -2.88 -28.31
C ALA A 80 -12.80 -2.73 -29.12
N ALA A 81 -12.82 -1.76 -30.05
CA ALA A 81 -14.01 -1.43 -30.84
C ALA A 81 -14.41 -2.56 -31.82
N ASP A 82 -13.49 -3.45 -32.17
CA ASP A 82 -13.72 -4.67 -32.94
C ASP A 82 -14.28 -5.83 -32.11
N GLY A 83 -14.48 -5.62 -30.80
CA GLY A 83 -14.97 -6.62 -29.85
C GLY A 83 -13.88 -7.51 -29.25
N SER A 84 -12.62 -7.39 -29.66
CA SER A 84 -11.52 -8.17 -29.09
C SER A 84 -11.23 -7.77 -27.63
N ILE A 85 -10.83 -8.75 -26.81
CA ILE A 85 -10.47 -8.53 -25.40
C ILE A 85 -8.97 -8.71 -25.25
N ALA A 86 -8.27 -7.64 -24.86
CA ALA A 86 -6.84 -7.65 -24.58
C ALA A 86 -6.58 -7.59 -23.07
N ARG A 87 -5.71 -8.48 -22.58
CA ARG A 87 -5.20 -8.42 -21.21
C ARG A 87 -4.20 -7.29 -21.09
N VAL A 88 -4.44 -6.36 -20.18
CA VAL A 88 -3.55 -5.25 -19.84
C VAL A 88 -2.98 -5.49 -18.46
N THR A 89 -1.69 -5.74 -18.38
CA THR A 89 -0.99 -5.84 -17.09
C THR A 89 -0.30 -4.51 -16.82
N LEU A 90 -0.60 -3.85 -15.71
CA LEU A 90 0.10 -2.64 -15.28
C LEU A 90 1.29 -3.04 -14.42
N SER A 91 2.51 -2.74 -14.87
CA SER A 91 3.69 -2.91 -14.04
C SER A 91 3.65 -1.94 -12.85
N SER A 92 4.26 -2.31 -11.71
CA SER A 92 4.37 -1.46 -10.53
C SER A 92 4.99 -0.09 -10.87
N HIS A 93 5.97 -0.10 -11.78
CA HIS A 93 6.65 1.08 -12.31
C HIS A 93 5.70 2.02 -13.09
N GLU A 94 4.89 1.49 -14.02
CA GLU A 94 3.89 2.29 -14.74
C GLU A 94 2.79 2.83 -13.83
N ARG A 95 2.44 2.10 -12.77
CA ARG A 95 1.47 2.57 -11.78
C ARG A 95 2.00 3.80 -11.05
N LEU A 96 3.23 3.70 -10.52
CA LEU A 96 3.89 4.81 -9.84
C LEU A 96 4.04 6.01 -10.76
N ARG A 97 4.43 5.77 -12.02
CA ARG A 97 4.54 6.82 -13.01
C ARG A 97 3.21 7.53 -13.26
N ARG A 98 2.10 6.79 -13.37
CA ARG A 98 0.76 7.39 -13.54
C ARG A 98 0.31 8.17 -12.32
N THR A 99 0.51 7.64 -11.12
CA THR A 99 0.16 8.32 -9.87
C THR A 99 0.95 9.62 -9.72
N ALA A 100 2.26 9.59 -9.94
CA ALA A 100 3.10 10.78 -9.84
C ALA A 100 2.74 11.84 -10.89
N ILE A 101 2.40 11.43 -12.13
CA ILE A 101 1.89 12.36 -13.15
C ILE A 101 0.53 12.97 -12.75
N GLN A 102 -0.35 12.18 -12.12
CA GLN A 102 -1.63 12.70 -11.59
C GLN A 102 -1.42 13.69 -10.44
N ASP A 103 -0.38 13.48 -9.62
CA ASP A 103 0.01 14.37 -8.53
C ASP A 103 0.75 15.63 -9.01
N GLY A 104 0.92 15.79 -10.33
CA GLY A 104 1.46 17.00 -10.95
C GLY A 104 2.97 16.98 -11.18
N LEU A 105 3.65 15.84 -10.97
CA LEU A 105 5.06 15.70 -11.32
C LEU A 105 5.24 15.56 -12.83
N THR A 106 6.31 16.14 -13.35
CA THR A 106 6.67 15.99 -14.77
C THR A 106 7.26 14.59 -15.00
N ALA A 107 7.10 14.07 -16.23
CA ALA A 107 7.60 12.75 -16.57
C ALA A 107 9.12 12.58 -16.32
N GLU A 108 9.89 13.66 -16.44
CA GLU A 108 11.34 13.69 -16.20
C GLU A 108 11.67 13.53 -14.70
N GLN A 109 10.93 14.23 -13.82
CA GLN A 109 11.09 14.10 -12.37
C GLN A 109 10.74 12.69 -11.89
N VAL A 110 9.73 12.09 -12.51
CA VAL A 110 9.29 10.74 -12.17
C VAL A 110 10.34 9.69 -12.56
N GLU A 111 10.94 9.80 -13.74
CA GLU A 111 12.02 8.90 -14.19
C GLU A 111 13.31 9.11 -13.37
N GLU A 112 13.58 10.33 -12.88
CA GLU A 112 14.70 10.59 -11.97
C GLU A 112 14.51 9.93 -10.59
N ILE A 113 13.30 10.02 -10.02
CA ILE A 113 12.96 9.38 -8.74
C ILE A 113 13.00 7.85 -8.89
N LEU A 114 12.37 7.30 -9.94
CA LEU A 114 12.32 5.86 -10.17
C LEU A 114 13.69 5.28 -10.56
N GLY A 115 14.47 6.00 -11.38
CA GLY A 115 15.81 5.59 -11.79
C GLY A 115 16.87 5.67 -10.68
N SER A 116 16.64 6.48 -9.65
CA SER A 116 17.50 6.55 -8.47
C SER A 116 17.26 5.37 -7.52
N ALA A 117 16.00 4.99 -7.31
CA ALA A 117 15.61 3.83 -6.49
C ALA A 117 16.13 2.49 -7.06
N GLU A 118 16.18 2.33 -8.39
CA GLU A 118 16.75 1.15 -9.05
C GLU A 118 18.27 1.01 -8.86
N LYS A 119 19.00 2.12 -8.70
CA LYS A 119 20.44 2.11 -8.46
C LYS A 119 20.76 1.75 -7.02
N GLU A 120 20.05 2.32 -6.06
CA GLU A 120 20.20 1.99 -4.63
C GLU A 120 19.87 0.52 -4.33
N GLY A 121 18.82 -0.04 -4.97
CA GLY A 121 18.47 -1.45 -4.81
C GLY A 121 19.52 -2.43 -5.35
N LYS A 122 20.29 -2.05 -6.38
CA LYS A 122 21.38 -2.87 -6.95
C LYS A 122 22.65 -2.81 -6.10
N ASP A 123 22.93 -1.68 -5.46
CA ASP A 123 24.10 -1.54 -4.60
C ASP A 123 23.90 -2.30 -3.27
N ALA A 124 22.68 -2.32 -2.71
CA ALA A 124 22.36 -3.11 -1.52
C ALA A 124 22.49 -4.64 -1.71
N TRP A 125 22.40 -5.13 -2.94
CA TRP A 125 22.59 -6.56 -3.27
C TRP A 125 24.05 -6.94 -3.52
N LYS A 126 24.93 -5.97 -3.84
CA LYS A 126 26.36 -6.22 -4.03
C LYS A 126 27.17 -6.26 -2.73
N GLU A 127 26.65 -5.67 -1.65
CA GLU A 127 27.34 -5.64 -0.35
C GLU A 127 27.11 -6.91 0.50
N LYS A 128 26.29 -7.86 0.01
CA LYS A 128 25.97 -9.13 0.69
C LYS A 128 26.31 -10.40 -0.10
N ALA A 129 27.05 -10.30 -1.21
CA ALA A 129 27.54 -11.45 -1.98
C ALA A 129 29.06 -11.60 -1.81
#